data_AF-A0A8C0N0E0-F1
#
_entry.id   AF-A0A8C0N0E0-F1
#
_cell.length_a   1.000
_cell.length_b   1.000
_cell.length_c   1.000
_cell.angle_alpha   90.00
_cell.angle_beta   90.00
_cell.angle_gamma   90.00
#
_symmetry.space_group_name_H-M   'P 1'
#
loop_
_entity.id
_entity.type
_entity.pdbx_description
1 polymer ?
#
loop_
_entity_poly.entity_id
_entity_poly.type
_entity_poly.pdbx_seq_one_letter_code
_entity_poly.pdbx_strand_id
1 'polypeptide(L)'
;MARKLTILEVLLIIFFLTVLALDIFLMFFVLNIEATAFAPECPEIPESERIDCAPGQVVTEDVCRQQHRCCWKPVSDINVPTCFFPRNWGYEVTDSFTAHLKKLSFPSLFGYDVDEAFFTAEYQTSNRFHFKINDTNNIRYEVQHENINLFNRTNRAINFNYYLEVIHKPFSIKIIRRSNGRVLLDTSIGPLQFAQQYLQLSFRLPSATVYGLGEHVHQQYRHNMTWKTWPIFTRDAAPTEGMINLYGAHTFFLCLEDISGFSFGVFLLNSNAMEVTLQPAPAITYRTTGGILDFYVFLGNTPEQVIQEYLELIGRPFLPPYWSLGFQLSRRNYGGINGLKEVVNRNRLAQIPYDVQYSDIDYMDGNKDFTIDKVAFSNLSNFVNELHNQGMKYVIIMNPGISNNSGYQPYVNGSTKRVWILGDNGFVLGKGYPGWTVFPDYSNPTCVEWWREQFSAFNKILQFDGVWIVSCYSR
;
A
#
# COMPACT_ATOMS: atom_id res chain seq x y z
N MET A 1 75.95 27.88 31.00
CA MET A 1 76.43 26.54 30.59
C MET A 1 75.29 25.88 29.83
N ALA A 2 75.28 25.97 28.49
CA ALA A 2 74.21 25.38 27.68
C ALA A 2 74.43 23.86 27.61
N ARG A 3 73.52 23.08 28.21
CA ARG A 3 73.54 21.61 28.15
C ARG A 3 73.34 21.20 26.69
N LYS A 4 74.36 20.57 26.08
CA LYS A 4 74.24 20.00 24.73
C LYS A 4 73.27 18.82 24.79
N LEU A 5 72.15 18.94 24.09
CA LEU A 5 71.20 17.84 23.93
C LEU A 5 71.89 16.67 23.23
N THR A 6 71.66 15.47 23.75
CA THR A 6 72.11 14.23 23.15
C THR A 6 71.34 13.96 21.85
N ILE A 7 71.92 13.18 20.93
CA ILE A 7 71.28 12.82 19.65
C ILE A 7 69.90 12.18 19.88
N LEU A 8 69.77 11.38 20.94
CA LEU A 8 68.50 10.75 21.33
C LEU A 8 67.45 11.77 21.80
N GLU A 9 67.85 12.78 22.60
CA GLU A 9 66.95 13.85 23.04
C GLU A 9 66.46 14.69 21.84
N VAL A 10 67.33 14.95 20.85
CA VAL A 10 66.95 15.66 19.61
C VAL A 10 65.97 14.83 18.77
N LEU A 11 66.21 13.53 18.62
CA LEU A 11 65.31 12.64 17.87
C LEU A 11 63.94 12.50 18.54
N LEU A 12 63.90 12.43 19.87
CA LEU A 12 62.64 12.40 20.63
C LEU A 12 61.86 13.70 20.48
N ILE A 13 62.52 14.86 20.52
CA ILE A 13 61.86 16.16 20.31
C ILE A 13 61.28 16.24 18.89
N ILE A 14 62.02 15.80 17.87
CA ILE A 14 61.52 15.76 16.49
C ILE A 14 60.30 14.83 16.39
N PHE A 15 60.37 13.64 17.01
CA PHE A 15 59.27 12.69 17.02
C PHE A 15 58.00 13.27 17.67
N PHE A 16 58.13 13.87 18.86
CA PHE A 16 56.99 14.51 19.53
C PHE A 16 56.40 15.68 18.74
N LEU A 17 57.24 16.49 18.09
CA LEU A 17 56.76 17.58 17.24
C LEU A 17 56.06 17.04 15.98
N THR A 18 56.53 15.95 15.39
CA THR A 18 55.86 15.32 14.24
C THR A 18 54.52 14.68 14.62
N VAL A 19 54.44 14.02 15.78
CA VAL A 19 53.17 13.45 16.27
C VAL A 19 52.18 14.57 16.59
N LEU A 20 52.62 15.62 17.29
CA LEU A 20 51.77 16.78 17.59
C LEU A 20 51.27 17.47 16.30
N ALA A 21 52.14 17.63 15.30
CA ALA A 21 51.75 18.20 14.01
C ALA A 21 50.76 17.29 13.26
N LEU A 22 50.93 15.96 13.34
CA LEU A 22 50.00 15.00 12.76
C LEU A 22 48.65 15.02 13.47
N ASP A 23 48.62 15.10 14.80
CA ASP A 23 47.41 15.19 15.61
C ASP A 23 46.66 16.50 15.34
N ILE A 24 47.38 17.64 15.24
CA ILE A 24 46.80 18.92 14.86
C ILE A 24 46.27 18.86 13.42
N PHE A 25 46.99 18.23 12.49
CA PHE A 25 46.55 18.07 11.10
C PHE A 25 45.31 17.17 11.00
N LEU A 26 45.27 16.06 11.73
CA LEU A 26 44.11 15.17 11.84
C LEU A 26 42.92 15.90 12.49
N MET A 27 43.15 16.70 13.52
CA MET A 27 42.11 17.52 14.14
C MET A 27 41.58 18.59 13.18
N PHE A 28 42.44 19.24 12.38
CA PHE A 28 42.02 20.14 11.31
C PHE A 28 41.27 19.41 10.20
N PHE A 29 41.62 18.17 9.88
CA PHE A 29 40.92 17.34 8.89
C PHE A 29 39.52 16.95 9.41
N VAL A 30 39.41 16.56 10.69
CA VAL A 30 38.13 16.27 11.35
C VAL A 30 37.25 17.53 11.45
N LEU A 31 37.84 18.69 11.78
CA LEU A 31 37.11 19.97 11.86
C LEU A 31 36.71 20.53 10.48
N ASN A 32 37.53 20.33 9.43
CA ASN A 32 37.17 20.77 8.06
C ASN A 32 36.11 19.89 7.41
N ILE A 33 35.89 18.66 7.89
CA ILE A 33 34.78 17.80 7.41
C ILE A 33 33.40 18.36 7.87
N GLU A 34 33.35 19.22 8.89
CA GLU A 34 32.09 19.84 9.36
C GLU A 34 31.61 21.03 8.50
N ALA A 35 32.40 21.52 7.55
CA ALA A 35 32.15 22.78 6.84
C ALA A 35 31.27 22.68 5.57
N THR A 36 30.37 21.70 5.48
CA THR A 36 29.12 21.80 4.71
C THR A 36 27.96 21.13 5.46
N ALA A 37 27.85 21.35 6.78
CA ALA A 37 26.73 20.82 7.54
C ALA A 37 25.42 21.49 7.08
N PHE A 38 24.48 20.70 6.57
CA PHE A 38 23.13 21.15 6.28
C PHE A 38 22.50 21.81 7.52
N ALA A 39 22.00 23.04 7.35
CA ALA A 39 21.32 23.80 8.39
C ALA A 39 19.79 23.77 8.14
N PRO A 40 18.98 23.18 9.04
CA PRO A 40 17.53 23.15 8.86
C PRO A 40 16.90 24.53 8.96
N GLU A 41 16.07 24.88 7.98
CA GLU A 41 15.22 26.08 8.01
C GLU A 41 13.94 25.78 8.79
N CYS A 42 13.88 26.27 10.03
CA CYS A 42 12.77 26.07 10.96
C CYS A 42 12.01 27.38 11.21
N PRO A 43 11.22 27.88 10.23
CA PRO A 43 10.31 28.98 10.50
C PRO A 43 9.21 28.55 11.48
N GLU A 44 8.44 29.52 11.95
CA GLU A 44 7.23 29.24 12.71
C GLU A 44 6.21 28.50 11.82
N ILE A 45 6.08 27.18 12.04
CA ILE A 45 5.15 26.29 11.34
C ILE A 45 3.96 25.98 12.27
N PRO A 46 2.71 26.26 11.86
CA PRO A 46 1.53 25.90 12.62
C PRO A 46 1.52 24.43 13.00
N GLU A 47 1.08 24.10 14.21
CA GLU A 47 1.04 22.72 14.73
C GLU A 47 0.33 21.75 13.77
N SER A 48 -0.80 22.18 13.20
CA SER A 48 -1.58 21.40 12.23
C SER A 48 -0.85 21.08 10.93
N GLU A 49 0.17 21.86 10.56
CA GLU A 49 0.94 21.74 9.31
C GLU A 49 2.27 21.00 9.48
N ARG A 50 2.64 20.63 10.70
CA ARG A 50 3.91 19.93 10.95
C ARG A 50 3.84 18.55 10.32
N ILE A 51 4.81 18.23 9.46
CA ILE A 51 5.00 16.89 8.92
C ILE A 51 6.05 16.19 9.79
N ASP A 52 5.67 15.08 10.39
CA ASP A 52 6.50 14.31 11.31
C ASP A 52 7.79 13.82 10.63
N CYS A 53 8.94 14.16 11.22
CA CYS A 53 10.27 13.77 10.75
C CYS A 53 10.78 12.46 11.39
N ALA A 54 10.11 11.96 12.43
CA ALA A 54 10.46 10.71 13.09
C ALA A 54 9.23 9.79 13.23
N PRO A 55 8.58 9.42 12.11
CA PRO A 55 7.32 8.67 12.16
C PRO A 55 7.47 7.35 12.91
N GLY A 56 6.59 7.14 13.88
CA GLY A 56 6.57 5.93 14.71
C GLY A 56 7.65 5.88 15.81
N GLN A 57 8.42 6.96 16.01
CA GLN A 57 9.49 7.01 17.00
C GLN A 57 9.32 8.18 17.96
N VAL A 58 9.58 7.92 19.25
CA VAL A 58 9.72 8.99 20.25
C VAL A 58 11.19 9.40 20.29
N VAL A 59 11.49 10.58 19.75
CA VAL A 59 12.86 11.12 19.67
C VAL A 59 13.07 12.27 20.65
N THR A 60 14.30 12.44 21.13
CA THR A 60 14.71 13.59 21.96
C THR A 60 15.03 14.81 21.09
N GLU A 61 15.12 15.98 21.72
CA GLU A 61 15.54 17.21 21.02
C GLU A 61 16.90 17.05 20.33
N ASP A 62 17.87 16.46 21.02
CA ASP A 62 19.21 16.24 20.48
C ASP A 62 19.19 15.31 19.26
N VAL A 63 18.43 14.21 19.32
CA VAL A 63 18.29 13.30 18.17
C VAL A 63 17.63 14.03 17.00
N CYS A 64 16.54 14.76 17.24
CA CYS A 64 15.85 15.51 16.20
C CYS A 64 16.75 16.55 15.53
N ARG A 65 17.46 17.37 16.32
CA ARG A 65 18.27 18.48 15.80
C ARG A 65 19.62 18.04 15.25
N GLN A 66 20.32 17.13 15.94
CA GLN A 66 21.70 16.78 15.60
C GLN A 66 21.79 15.62 14.61
N GLN A 67 20.97 14.57 14.80
CA GLN A 67 21.02 13.37 13.97
C GLN A 67 20.10 13.51 12.75
N HIS A 68 18.82 13.82 12.98
CA HIS A 68 17.86 13.95 11.89
C HIS A 68 17.95 15.29 11.18
N ARG A 69 18.61 16.31 11.76
CA ARG A 69 18.66 17.69 11.23
C ARG A 69 17.27 18.23 10.89
N CYS A 70 16.33 18.00 11.81
CA CYS A 70 14.94 18.45 11.73
C CYS A 70 14.64 19.56 12.75
N CYS A 71 13.43 20.11 12.67
CA CYS A 71 12.95 21.15 13.57
C CYS A 71 12.36 20.53 14.84
N TRP A 72 12.70 21.10 15.99
CA TRP A 72 12.13 20.70 17.27
C TRP A 72 11.37 21.86 17.91
N LYS A 73 10.10 21.61 18.25
CA LYS A 73 9.27 22.54 19.03
C LYS A 73 8.27 21.75 19.89
N PRO A 74 8.41 21.76 21.24
CA PRO A 74 7.52 21.03 22.13
C PRO A 74 6.08 21.55 22.04
N VAL A 75 5.13 20.64 22.25
CA VAL A 75 3.67 20.87 22.16
C VAL A 75 2.96 20.05 23.24
N SER A 76 1.80 20.52 23.70
CA SER A 76 1.03 19.83 24.75
C SER A 76 0.22 18.65 24.23
N ASP A 77 -0.25 18.71 22.99
CA ASP A 77 -0.94 17.59 22.34
C ASP A 77 0.10 16.56 21.88
N ILE A 78 0.03 15.36 22.46
CA ILE A 78 0.95 14.25 22.17
C ILE A 78 0.87 13.74 20.73
N ASN A 79 -0.21 14.05 20.00
CA ASN A 79 -0.38 13.62 18.61
C ASN A 79 0.24 14.60 17.62
N VAL A 80 0.56 15.83 18.06
CA VAL A 80 1.23 16.82 17.22
C VAL A 80 2.73 16.52 17.21
N PRO A 81 3.38 16.46 16.03
CA PRO A 81 4.82 16.22 15.95
C PRO A 81 5.64 17.29 16.68
N THR A 82 6.45 16.86 17.64
CA THR A 82 7.47 17.68 18.30
C THR A 82 8.71 17.83 17.43
N CYS A 83 9.09 16.76 16.72
CA CYS A 83 10.12 16.73 15.69
C CYS A 83 9.48 16.72 14.29
N PHE A 84 9.75 17.74 13.48
CA PHE A 84 9.11 17.91 12.17
C PHE A 84 10.09 18.39 11.11
N PHE A 85 9.76 18.13 9.84
CA PHE A 85 10.62 18.48 8.72
C PHE A 85 10.82 20.02 8.59
N PRO A 86 12.05 20.48 8.29
CA PRO A 86 12.30 21.87 7.94
C PRO A 86 11.85 22.17 6.50
N ARG A 87 11.79 23.47 6.14
CA ARG A 87 11.30 23.90 4.81
C ARG A 87 12.28 23.61 3.66
N ASN A 88 13.56 23.42 3.95
CA ASN A 88 14.63 23.26 2.95
C ASN A 88 15.02 21.79 2.68
N TRP A 89 14.15 20.83 3.00
CA TRP A 89 14.31 19.41 2.63
C TRP A 89 13.63 19.09 1.30
N GLY A 90 14.09 18.01 0.67
CA GLY A 90 13.49 17.47 -0.55
C GLY A 90 14.42 17.61 -1.76
N TYR A 91 13.83 17.83 -2.93
CA TYR A 91 14.56 17.81 -4.20
C TYR A 91 14.58 19.20 -4.81
N GLU A 92 15.43 19.44 -5.80
CA GLU A 92 15.36 20.60 -6.68
C GLU A 92 15.23 20.15 -8.14
N VAL A 93 14.51 20.93 -8.95
CA VAL A 93 14.41 20.70 -10.39
C VAL A 93 15.69 21.19 -11.06
N THR A 94 16.44 20.30 -11.71
CA THR A 94 17.71 20.64 -12.39
C THR A 94 17.53 20.95 -13.88
N ASP A 95 16.51 20.38 -14.51
CA ASP A 95 16.13 20.67 -15.89
C ASP A 95 14.60 20.76 -16.00
N SER A 96 14.11 21.94 -16.36
CA SER A 96 12.67 22.22 -16.48
C SER A 96 12.01 21.52 -17.68
N PHE A 97 12.77 21.14 -18.71
CA PHE A 97 12.21 20.48 -19.90
C PHE A 97 11.98 18.99 -19.69
N THR A 98 12.79 18.37 -18.85
CA THR A 98 12.79 16.93 -18.57
C THR A 98 12.31 16.62 -17.14
N ALA A 99 12.19 17.62 -16.26
CA ALA A 99 11.78 17.48 -14.86
C ALA A 99 12.65 16.49 -14.06
N HIS A 100 13.97 16.50 -14.32
CA HIS A 100 14.94 15.83 -13.45
C HIS A 100 14.97 16.49 -12.07
N LEU A 101 14.97 15.65 -11.04
CA LEU A 101 14.98 16.03 -9.64
C LEU A 101 16.29 15.61 -9.00
N LYS A 102 17.00 16.54 -8.38
CA LYS A 102 18.21 16.27 -7.60
C LYS A 102 17.94 16.46 -6.12
N LYS A 103 18.33 15.48 -5.30
CA LYS A 103 18.20 15.55 -3.85
C LYS A 103 19.02 16.72 -3.31
N LEU A 104 18.42 17.55 -2.46
CA LEU A 104 19.14 18.59 -1.72
C LEU A 104 20.09 17.95 -0.70
N SER A 105 21.14 18.65 -0.30
CA SER A 105 22.10 18.12 0.67
C SER A 105 21.47 18.10 2.08
N PHE A 106 20.90 16.96 2.49
CA PHE A 106 20.37 16.70 3.84
C PHE A 106 20.67 15.25 4.25
N PRO A 107 20.75 14.94 5.57
CA PRO A 107 21.11 13.59 6.04
C PRO A 107 20.04 12.55 5.65
N SER A 108 20.45 11.31 5.52
CA SER A 108 19.50 10.21 5.29
C SER A 108 18.78 9.85 6.59
N LEU A 109 17.46 9.67 6.53
CA LEU A 109 16.66 9.17 7.66
C LEU A 109 16.62 7.63 7.70
N PHE A 110 16.52 6.98 6.54
CA PHE A 110 16.28 5.53 6.43
C PHE A 110 17.34 4.78 5.58
N GLY A 111 18.38 5.48 5.13
CA GLY A 111 19.44 4.93 4.29
C GLY A 111 19.05 4.79 2.81
N TYR A 112 20.05 4.67 1.94
CA TYR A 112 19.88 4.42 0.50
C TYR A 112 18.94 5.44 -0.19
N ASP A 113 19.18 6.72 0.05
CA ASP A 113 18.45 7.80 -0.63
C ASP A 113 18.77 7.77 -2.14
N VAL A 114 17.78 8.12 -2.96
CA VAL A 114 17.94 8.27 -4.40
C VAL A 114 18.35 9.71 -4.69
N ASP A 115 19.59 9.93 -5.07
CA ASP A 115 20.12 11.28 -5.31
C ASP A 115 19.53 11.94 -6.56
N GLU A 116 19.19 11.15 -7.58
CA GLU A 116 18.64 11.63 -8.85
C GLU A 116 17.34 10.89 -9.20
N ALA A 117 16.23 11.61 -9.12
CA ALA A 117 14.90 11.10 -9.46
C ALA A 117 14.36 11.80 -10.70
N PHE A 118 13.32 11.22 -11.30
CA PHE A 118 12.67 11.74 -12.49
C PHE A 118 11.17 11.90 -12.26
N PHE A 119 10.64 13.10 -12.51
CA PHE A 119 9.21 13.39 -12.42
C PHE A 119 8.56 13.35 -13.80
N THR A 120 7.58 12.47 -13.98
CA THR A 120 6.78 12.39 -15.21
C THR A 120 5.37 12.91 -14.91
N ALA A 121 4.87 13.81 -15.77
CA ALA A 121 3.49 14.29 -15.73
C ALA A 121 2.75 13.96 -17.02
N GLU A 122 1.58 13.33 -16.89
CA GLU A 122 0.72 12.92 -17.98
C GLU A 122 -0.68 13.52 -17.83
N TYR A 123 -1.07 14.31 -18.82
CA TYR A 123 -2.42 14.84 -18.94
C TYR A 123 -3.29 13.85 -19.71
N GLN A 124 -3.84 12.85 -19.00
CA GLN A 124 -4.48 11.71 -19.64
C GLN A 124 -5.88 12.03 -20.17
N THR A 125 -6.73 12.72 -19.41
CA THR A 125 -8.08 13.15 -19.83
C THR A 125 -8.39 14.55 -19.30
N SER A 126 -9.54 15.13 -19.66
CA SER A 126 -9.98 16.43 -19.10
C SER A 126 -10.10 16.42 -17.57
N ASN A 127 -10.28 15.24 -16.97
CA ASN A 127 -10.58 15.04 -15.55
C ASN A 127 -9.54 14.18 -14.83
N ARG A 128 -8.57 13.58 -15.54
CA ARG A 128 -7.57 12.68 -14.94
C ARG A 128 -6.16 13.13 -15.25
N PHE A 129 -5.46 13.54 -14.20
CA PHE A 129 -4.03 13.81 -14.21
C PHE A 129 -3.28 12.62 -13.62
N HIS A 130 -2.18 12.23 -14.23
CA HIS A 130 -1.29 11.20 -13.73
C HIS A 130 0.11 11.81 -13.56
N PHE A 131 0.77 11.53 -12.45
CA PHE A 131 2.18 11.83 -12.29
C PHE A 131 2.89 10.70 -11.57
N LYS A 132 4.16 10.49 -11.90
CA LYS A 132 5.00 9.54 -11.19
C LYS A 132 6.40 10.07 -10.94
N ILE A 133 7.01 9.61 -9.84
CA ILE A 133 8.39 9.89 -9.47
C ILE A 133 9.13 8.56 -9.45
N ASN A 134 10.17 8.45 -10.29
CA ASN A 134 10.98 7.24 -10.43
C ASN A 134 12.46 7.52 -10.14
N ASP A 135 13.25 6.46 -9.98
CA ASP A 135 14.71 6.54 -9.91
C ASP A 135 15.27 6.66 -11.34
N THR A 136 16.20 7.60 -11.55
CA THR A 136 16.79 7.87 -12.87
C THR A 136 17.76 6.76 -13.29
N ASN A 137 18.44 6.14 -12.32
CA ASN A 137 19.56 5.25 -12.54
C ASN A 137 19.19 3.77 -12.38
N ASN A 138 18.10 3.48 -11.66
CA ASN A 138 17.69 2.11 -11.36
C ASN A 138 16.23 1.86 -11.74
N ILE A 139 15.97 0.68 -12.32
CA ILE A 139 14.61 0.20 -12.52
C ILE A 139 14.04 -0.21 -11.16
N ARG A 140 12.91 0.38 -10.79
CA ARG A 140 12.18 0.06 -9.55
C ARG A 140 10.96 -0.79 -9.85
N TYR A 141 10.45 -1.47 -8.82
CA TYR A 141 9.19 -2.19 -8.92
C TYR A 141 8.02 -1.23 -9.22
N GLU A 142 7.29 -1.50 -10.30
CA GLU A 142 6.03 -0.85 -10.66
C GLU A 142 4.92 -1.91 -10.69
N VAL A 143 3.73 -1.56 -10.19
CA VAL A 143 2.59 -2.49 -10.14
C VAL A 143 2.14 -2.83 -11.55
N GLN A 144 2.15 -4.11 -11.91
CA GLN A 144 1.60 -4.61 -13.17
C GLN A 144 0.10 -4.82 -13.02
N HIS A 145 -0.69 -3.77 -13.23
CA HIS A 145 -2.14 -3.79 -13.03
C HIS A 145 -2.87 -4.24 -14.31
N GLU A 146 -3.78 -5.22 -14.22
CA GLU A 146 -4.40 -5.85 -15.40
C GLU A 146 -5.26 -4.91 -16.26
N ASN A 147 -5.89 -3.91 -15.65
CA ASN A 147 -6.78 -2.97 -16.35
C ASN A 147 -6.12 -1.64 -16.74
N ILE A 148 -5.01 -1.24 -16.10
CA ILE A 148 -4.38 0.05 -16.35
C ILE A 148 -3.40 -0.12 -17.51
N ASN A 149 -3.81 0.38 -18.67
CA ASN A 149 -2.95 0.37 -19.86
C ASN A 149 -2.06 1.63 -19.90
N LEU A 150 -0.87 1.48 -20.50
CA LEU A 150 -0.02 2.61 -20.83
C LEU A 150 -0.78 3.59 -21.72
N PHE A 151 -0.79 4.86 -21.32
CA PHE A 151 -1.50 5.91 -22.05
C PHE A 151 -0.77 6.22 -23.36
N ASN A 152 -1.26 5.63 -24.47
CA ASN A 152 -0.79 5.98 -25.81
C ASN A 152 -1.39 7.32 -26.23
N ARG A 153 -0.57 8.37 -26.18
CA ARG A 153 -0.89 9.71 -26.70
C ARG A 153 -1.39 9.63 -28.14
N THR A 154 -2.70 9.70 -28.32
CA THR A 154 -3.29 10.12 -29.59
C THR A 154 -3.76 11.56 -29.43
N ASN A 155 -2.91 12.45 -29.97
CA ASN A 155 -3.11 13.88 -30.17
C ASN A 155 -4.57 14.37 -30.11
N ARG A 156 -4.87 15.24 -29.13
CA ARG A 156 -5.72 16.42 -29.29
C ARG A 156 -5.47 17.40 -28.15
N ALA A 157 -5.51 18.70 -28.46
CA ALA A 157 -5.62 19.74 -27.45
C ALA A 157 -6.94 19.50 -26.68
N ILE A 158 -6.82 18.96 -25.47
CA ILE A 158 -7.94 18.73 -24.57
C ILE A 158 -8.01 19.94 -23.64
N ASN A 159 -9.18 20.55 -23.52
CA ASN A 159 -9.43 21.53 -22.47
C ASN A 159 -9.47 20.79 -21.12
N PHE A 160 -8.37 20.85 -20.39
CA PHE A 160 -8.25 20.24 -19.07
C PHE A 160 -8.99 21.07 -18.02
N ASN A 161 -9.76 20.40 -17.15
CA ASN A 161 -10.44 21.03 -16.00
C ASN A 161 -9.47 21.38 -14.86
N TYR A 162 -8.18 21.09 -15.05
CA TYR A 162 -7.11 21.35 -14.13
C TYR A 162 -5.89 21.97 -14.83
N TYR A 163 -4.96 22.48 -14.03
CA TYR A 163 -3.61 22.81 -14.45
C TYR A 163 -2.61 22.53 -13.32
N LEU A 164 -1.34 22.41 -13.68
CA LEU A 164 -0.24 22.10 -12.78
C LEU A 164 0.63 23.35 -12.57
N GLU A 165 0.96 23.66 -11.33
CA GLU A 165 2.05 24.59 -10.99
C GLU A 165 3.20 23.80 -10.37
N VAL A 166 4.44 24.08 -10.81
CA VAL A 166 5.66 23.41 -10.33
C VAL A 166 6.55 24.43 -9.64
N ILE A 167 6.84 24.20 -8.37
CA ILE A 167 7.82 24.93 -7.59
C ILE A 167 9.14 24.16 -7.69
N HIS A 168 10.24 24.86 -7.97
CA HIS A 168 11.49 24.21 -8.38
C HIS A 168 12.43 23.88 -7.21
N LYS A 169 12.42 24.67 -6.13
CA LYS A 169 13.33 24.49 -5.00
C LYS A 169 12.71 25.00 -3.68
N PRO A 170 12.43 24.12 -2.71
CA PRO A 170 12.32 22.67 -2.89
C PRO A 170 11.20 22.32 -3.89
N PHE A 171 11.37 21.20 -4.59
CA PHE A 171 10.43 20.68 -5.56
C PHE A 171 9.08 20.43 -4.90
N SER A 172 8.03 21.01 -5.48
CA SER A 172 6.65 20.69 -5.13
C SER A 172 5.72 20.97 -6.30
N ILE A 173 4.56 20.32 -6.28
CA ILE A 173 3.52 20.50 -7.29
C ILE A 173 2.22 20.95 -6.65
N LYS A 174 1.47 21.75 -7.40
CA LYS A 174 0.08 22.09 -7.09
C LYS A 174 -0.81 21.72 -8.25
N ILE A 175 -1.90 21.01 -7.97
CA ILE A 175 -2.93 20.70 -8.95
C ILE A 175 -4.13 21.58 -8.64
N ILE A 176 -4.53 22.38 -9.62
CA ILE A 176 -5.48 23.46 -9.42
C ILE A 176 -6.67 23.27 -10.36
N ARG A 177 -7.88 23.38 -9.81
CA ARG A 177 -9.12 23.37 -10.58
C ARG A 177 -9.23 24.65 -11.40
N ARG A 178 -9.36 24.50 -12.72
CA ARG A 178 -9.35 25.62 -13.67
C ARG A 178 -10.54 26.56 -13.52
N SER A 179 -11.72 26.02 -13.19
CA SER A 179 -12.97 26.81 -13.17
C SER A 179 -13.05 27.85 -12.07
N ASN A 180 -12.41 27.61 -10.92
CA ASN A 180 -12.49 28.47 -9.73
C ASN A 180 -11.12 28.78 -9.09
N GLY A 181 -10.03 28.26 -9.64
CA GLY A 181 -8.68 28.45 -9.09
C GLY A 181 -8.43 27.74 -7.75
N ARG A 182 -9.30 26.81 -7.33
CA ARG A 182 -9.13 26.07 -6.07
C ARG A 182 -7.96 25.11 -6.18
N VAL A 183 -7.00 25.22 -5.26
CA VAL A 183 -5.90 24.26 -5.11
C VAL A 183 -6.46 22.96 -4.54
N LEU A 184 -6.43 21.89 -5.32
CA LEU A 184 -6.95 20.57 -4.94
C LEU A 184 -5.93 19.78 -4.13
N LEU A 185 -4.66 19.91 -4.52
CA LEU A 185 -3.56 19.21 -3.89
C LEU A 185 -2.33 20.09 -3.98
N ASP A 186 -1.64 20.26 -2.86
CA ASP A 186 -0.39 21.02 -2.75
C ASP A 186 0.65 20.22 -1.97
N THR A 187 1.73 19.83 -2.65
CA THR A 187 2.79 19.03 -2.02
C THR A 187 3.78 19.85 -1.21
N SER A 188 3.72 21.19 -1.25
CA SER A 188 4.67 22.08 -0.56
C SER A 188 4.53 22.09 0.97
N ILE A 189 3.53 21.38 1.52
CA ILE A 189 3.37 21.22 2.97
C ILE A 189 4.49 20.35 3.58
N GLY A 190 5.09 19.44 2.82
CA GLY A 190 6.15 18.54 3.28
C GLY A 190 7.19 18.24 2.21
N PRO A 191 8.35 17.67 2.57
CA PRO A 191 9.36 17.30 1.58
C PRO A 191 8.99 16.02 0.84
N LEU A 192 9.42 15.92 -0.41
CA LEU A 192 9.59 14.64 -1.08
C LEU A 192 10.74 13.88 -0.40
N GLN A 193 10.47 12.69 0.10
CA GLN A 193 11.51 11.72 0.50
C GLN A 193 11.46 10.55 -0.46
N PHE A 194 12.62 10.16 -0.99
CA PHE A 194 12.69 9.10 -1.98
C PHE A 194 13.98 8.28 -1.76
N ALA A 195 13.84 7.21 -0.99
CA ALA A 195 14.88 6.24 -0.70
C ALA A 195 14.46 4.84 -1.12
N GLN A 196 15.40 3.89 -1.13
CA GLN A 196 15.15 2.53 -1.61
C GLN A 196 13.94 1.86 -0.93
N GLN A 197 13.81 2.03 0.39
CA GLN A 197 12.74 1.45 1.21
C GLN A 197 11.95 2.48 2.02
N TYR A 198 12.01 3.76 1.63
CA TYR A 198 11.21 4.81 2.25
C TYR A 198 10.87 5.91 1.25
N LEU A 199 9.61 5.97 0.86
CA LEU A 199 9.10 6.99 -0.05
C LEU A 199 7.98 7.76 0.68
N GLN A 200 8.05 9.09 0.67
CA GLN A 200 7.06 9.94 1.31
C GLN A 200 6.66 11.11 0.42
N LEU A 201 5.35 11.36 0.37
CA LEU A 201 4.79 12.57 -0.21
C LEU A 201 3.54 12.99 0.59
N SER A 202 3.45 14.29 0.85
CA SER A 202 2.36 14.89 1.64
C SER A 202 1.55 15.84 0.77
N PHE A 203 0.24 15.93 1.02
CA PHE A 203 -0.71 16.75 0.29
C PHE A 203 -1.51 17.60 1.25
N ARG A 204 -1.44 18.93 1.12
CA ARG A 204 -2.46 19.82 1.69
C ARG A 204 -3.74 19.70 0.85
N LEU A 205 -4.87 19.58 1.53
CA LEU A 205 -6.19 19.42 0.93
C LEU A 205 -7.04 20.69 1.07
N PRO A 206 -7.99 20.94 0.15
CA PRO A 206 -8.86 22.11 0.21
C PRO A 206 -9.93 22.02 1.31
N SER A 207 -10.22 20.82 1.81
CA SER A 207 -11.26 20.58 2.82
C SER A 207 -10.89 19.37 3.70
N ALA A 208 -11.53 19.28 4.87
CA ALA A 208 -11.42 18.14 5.78
C ALA A 208 -12.46 17.03 5.48
N THR A 209 -13.22 17.17 4.39
CA THR A 209 -14.30 16.25 4.03
C THR A 209 -13.76 15.15 3.12
N VAL A 210 -13.09 14.17 3.75
CA VAL A 210 -12.34 13.09 3.08
C VAL A 210 -13.00 11.73 3.35
N TYR A 211 -13.02 10.86 2.35
CA TYR A 211 -13.61 9.52 2.36
C TYR A 211 -12.70 8.52 1.63
N GLY A 212 -12.76 7.23 1.96
CA GLY A 212 -11.96 6.18 1.28
C GLY A 212 -10.86 5.63 2.17
N LEU A 213 -9.74 5.22 1.58
CA LEU A 213 -8.72 4.35 2.18
C LEU A 213 -9.27 2.97 2.56
N GLY A 214 -8.40 1.97 2.68
CA GLY A 214 -8.84 0.64 3.08
C GLY A 214 -7.76 -0.43 3.00
N GLU A 215 -8.00 -1.61 3.55
CA GLU A 215 -9.21 -1.97 4.30
C GLU A 215 -9.05 -1.80 5.82
N HIS A 216 -10.00 -1.11 6.46
CA HIS A 216 -9.96 -0.77 7.89
C HIS A 216 -11.38 -0.66 8.47
N VAL A 217 -11.48 -0.72 9.81
CA VAL A 217 -12.68 -0.29 10.53
C VAL A 217 -12.52 1.18 10.93
N HIS A 218 -12.92 2.10 10.05
CA HIS A 218 -12.82 3.54 10.32
C HIS A 218 -13.77 4.05 11.42
N GLN A 219 -14.82 3.28 11.77
CA GLN A 219 -15.93 3.64 12.67
C GLN A 219 -16.83 4.80 12.17
N GLN A 220 -16.29 5.71 11.36
CA GLN A 220 -17.01 6.79 10.69
C GLN A 220 -16.68 6.78 9.20
N TYR A 221 -17.63 7.19 8.36
CA TYR A 221 -17.41 7.24 6.91
C TYR A 221 -16.55 8.45 6.50
N ARG A 222 -16.88 9.64 7.02
CA ARG A 222 -16.02 10.82 6.87
C ARG A 222 -14.81 10.65 7.79
N HIS A 223 -13.61 10.78 7.23
CA HIS A 223 -12.38 10.66 7.99
C HIS A 223 -12.27 11.67 9.12
N ASN A 224 -11.72 11.21 10.24
CA ASN A 224 -11.23 12.10 11.27
C ASN A 224 -9.81 12.56 10.90
N MET A 225 -9.65 13.85 10.63
CA MET A 225 -8.36 14.46 10.25
C MET A 225 -7.45 14.77 11.45
N THR A 226 -7.78 14.36 12.68
CA THR A 226 -6.94 14.62 13.87
C THR A 226 -5.90 13.54 14.10
N TRP A 227 -4.78 13.64 13.37
CA TRP A 227 -3.56 12.82 13.58
C TRP A 227 -3.87 11.31 13.61
N LYS A 228 -4.39 10.79 12.50
CA LYS A 228 -4.74 9.37 12.34
C LYS A 228 -3.83 8.72 11.31
N THR A 229 -3.26 7.57 11.63
CA THR A 229 -2.39 6.82 10.73
C THR A 229 -3.02 5.48 10.41
N TRP A 230 -3.27 5.23 9.12
CA TRP A 230 -3.88 4.02 8.61
C TRP A 230 -2.85 3.17 7.86
N PRO A 231 -2.35 2.07 8.44
CA PRO A 231 -1.43 1.17 7.76
C PRO A 231 -2.16 0.37 6.68
N ILE A 232 -1.57 0.19 5.51
CA ILE A 232 -2.12 -0.57 4.38
C ILE A 232 -1.14 -1.67 4.02
N PHE A 233 -1.51 -2.91 4.33
CA PHE A 233 -0.82 -4.12 3.94
C PHE A 233 -1.76 -5.30 4.14
N THR A 234 -1.94 -6.17 3.15
CA THR A 234 -2.97 -7.23 3.23
C THR A 234 -2.65 -8.22 4.35
N ARG A 235 -3.58 -8.41 5.27
CA ARG A 235 -3.39 -9.18 6.50
C ARG A 235 -4.70 -9.81 6.97
N ASP A 236 -4.63 -11.10 7.30
CA ASP A 236 -5.71 -11.77 8.03
C ASP A 236 -5.72 -11.29 9.49
N ALA A 237 -6.76 -10.52 9.83
CA ALA A 237 -6.99 -10.03 11.18
C ALA A 237 -8.50 -9.81 11.40
N ALA A 238 -8.95 -9.96 12.64
CA ALA A 238 -10.32 -9.64 12.99
C ALA A 238 -10.57 -8.11 12.82
N PRO A 239 -11.66 -7.69 12.16
CA PRO A 239 -12.05 -6.28 12.09
C PRO A 239 -12.40 -5.81 13.50
N THR A 240 -11.53 -4.98 14.07
CA THR A 240 -11.67 -4.39 15.40
C THR A 240 -11.55 -2.88 15.30
N GLU A 241 -11.92 -2.16 16.35
CA GLU A 241 -11.84 -0.70 16.41
C GLU A 241 -10.40 -0.14 16.30
N GLY A 242 -9.38 -0.98 16.40
CA GLY A 242 -7.98 -0.56 16.28
C GLY A 242 -7.60 -0.12 14.86
N MET A 243 -6.64 0.81 14.76
CA MET A 243 -6.05 1.26 13.50
C MET A 243 -5.06 0.22 12.95
N ILE A 244 -5.57 -0.97 12.64
CA ILE A 244 -4.80 -2.09 12.06
C ILE A 244 -5.16 -2.27 10.59
N ASN A 245 -4.21 -2.77 9.82
CA ASN A 245 -4.42 -3.22 8.45
C ASN A 245 -5.22 -4.54 8.41
N LEU A 246 -6.12 -4.67 7.43
CA LEU A 246 -6.97 -5.84 7.21
C LEU A 246 -6.70 -6.48 5.84
N TYR A 247 -7.71 -7.07 5.20
CA TYR A 247 -7.56 -7.99 4.08
C TYR A 247 -7.21 -7.29 2.76
N GLY A 248 -7.81 -6.13 2.49
CA GLY A 248 -7.60 -5.34 1.28
C GLY A 248 -6.55 -4.23 1.40
N ALA A 249 -6.07 -3.77 0.24
CA ALA A 249 -5.19 -2.62 0.10
C ALA A 249 -5.79 -1.60 -0.88
N HIS A 250 -6.40 -0.56 -0.33
CA HIS A 250 -7.09 0.49 -1.08
C HIS A 250 -6.52 1.85 -0.71
N THR A 251 -5.77 2.45 -1.63
CA THR A 251 -5.10 3.75 -1.42
C THR A 251 -5.95 4.94 -1.84
N PHE A 252 -7.05 4.70 -2.55
CA PHE A 252 -7.92 5.74 -3.09
C PHE A 252 -8.65 6.50 -1.98
N PHE A 253 -8.64 7.82 -2.05
CA PHE A 253 -9.55 8.67 -1.28
C PHE A 253 -10.26 9.69 -2.19
N LEU A 254 -11.42 10.15 -1.72
CA LEU A 254 -12.21 11.21 -2.31
C LEU A 254 -12.30 12.38 -1.34
N CYS A 255 -12.16 13.60 -1.83
CA CYS A 255 -12.32 14.84 -1.09
C CYS A 255 -13.43 15.69 -1.73
N LEU A 256 -14.45 16.03 -0.93
CA LEU A 256 -15.49 16.99 -1.30
C LEU A 256 -14.98 18.40 -0.99
N GLU A 257 -14.81 19.25 -2.00
CA GLU A 257 -14.15 20.55 -1.87
C GLU A 257 -14.99 21.54 -1.06
N ASP A 258 -16.29 21.59 -1.35
CA ASP A 258 -17.27 22.46 -0.71
C ASP A 258 -18.72 22.03 -1.06
N ILE A 259 -19.70 22.85 -0.67
CA ILE A 259 -21.14 22.59 -0.85
C ILE A 259 -21.62 22.61 -2.31
N SER A 260 -20.80 23.08 -3.26
CA SER A 260 -21.15 23.06 -4.69
C SER A 260 -21.21 21.65 -5.28
N GLY A 261 -20.60 20.68 -4.58
CA GLY A 261 -20.45 19.30 -5.06
C GLY A 261 -19.12 19.04 -5.76
N PHE A 262 -18.33 20.08 -6.10
CA PHE A 262 -17.00 19.88 -6.66
C PHE A 262 -16.16 18.97 -5.77
N SER A 263 -15.60 17.93 -6.39
CA SER A 263 -14.87 16.89 -5.69
C SER A 263 -13.67 16.48 -6.51
N PHE A 264 -12.67 15.93 -5.84
CA PHE A 264 -11.57 15.23 -6.50
C PHE A 264 -11.22 13.96 -5.72
N GLY A 265 -10.48 13.07 -6.37
CA GLY A 265 -9.96 11.86 -5.74
C GLY A 265 -8.49 11.67 -6.08
N VAL A 266 -7.79 10.92 -5.24
CA VAL A 266 -6.38 10.58 -5.43
C VAL A 266 -6.21 9.09 -5.23
N PHE A 267 -5.48 8.45 -6.14
CA PHE A 267 -5.12 7.03 -6.08
C PHE A 267 -3.61 6.89 -6.19
N LEU A 268 -3.00 6.14 -5.28
CA LEU A 268 -1.59 5.75 -5.34
C LEU A 268 -1.49 4.32 -5.86
N LEU A 269 -0.91 4.13 -7.04
CA LEU A 269 -0.62 2.81 -7.61
C LEU A 269 0.70 2.27 -7.04
N ASN A 270 0.64 1.76 -5.80
CA ASN A 270 1.76 1.10 -5.14
C ASN A 270 1.22 -0.03 -4.24
N SER A 271 1.86 -1.20 -4.27
CA SER A 271 1.45 -2.41 -3.54
C SER A 271 2.38 -2.79 -2.38
N ASN A 272 3.42 -2.00 -2.12
CA ASN A 272 4.30 -2.20 -0.98
C ASN A 272 3.54 -1.85 0.31
N ALA A 273 4.02 -2.37 1.45
CA ALA A 273 3.52 -1.94 2.75
C ALA A 273 3.63 -0.41 2.86
N MET A 274 2.56 0.21 3.36
CA MET A 274 2.52 1.65 3.49
C MET A 274 1.65 2.07 4.66
N GLU A 275 1.70 3.35 4.96
CA GLU A 275 0.76 4.00 5.85
C GLU A 275 0.32 5.35 5.28
N VAL A 276 -0.87 5.77 5.69
CA VAL A 276 -1.46 7.05 5.31
C VAL A 276 -1.79 7.83 6.58
N THR A 277 -1.11 8.95 6.81
CA THR A 277 -1.34 9.83 7.97
C THR A 277 -2.23 11.01 7.58
N LEU A 278 -3.31 11.23 8.33
CA LEU A 278 -4.25 12.33 8.20
C LEU A 278 -4.02 13.34 9.34
N GLN A 279 -3.92 14.62 9.00
CA GLN A 279 -3.66 15.68 9.98
C GLN A 279 -4.56 16.92 9.78
N PRO A 280 -4.71 17.81 10.78
CA PRO A 280 -5.74 18.86 10.79
C PRO A 280 -5.53 20.01 9.79
N ALA A 281 -4.40 20.08 9.08
CA ALA A 281 -4.06 21.17 8.16
C ALA A 281 -5.18 21.61 7.19
N PRO A 282 -6.11 20.76 6.70
CA PRO A 282 -6.12 19.31 6.55
C PRO A 282 -5.08 18.81 5.54
N ALA A 283 -4.40 17.71 5.86
CA ALA A 283 -3.43 17.11 4.96
C ALA A 283 -3.37 15.59 5.10
N ILE A 284 -2.84 14.95 4.05
CA ILE A 284 -2.63 13.51 3.96
C ILE A 284 -1.18 13.25 3.57
N THR A 285 -0.51 12.33 4.25
CA THR A 285 0.87 11.91 3.97
C THR A 285 0.90 10.43 3.68
N TYR A 286 1.39 10.05 2.51
CA TYR A 286 1.70 8.65 2.17
C TYR A 286 3.15 8.36 2.56
N ARG A 287 3.38 7.23 3.24
CA ARG A 287 4.71 6.65 3.47
C ARG A 287 4.71 5.20 3.04
N THR A 288 5.55 4.81 2.10
CA THR A 288 5.60 3.43 1.59
C THR A 288 7.02 2.87 1.63
N THR A 289 7.13 1.55 1.84
CA THR A 289 8.40 0.85 2.06
C THR A 289 9.10 0.43 0.77
N GLY A 290 8.64 0.87 -0.40
CA GLY A 290 9.24 0.49 -1.67
C GLY A 290 8.43 0.91 -2.89
N GLY A 291 8.81 0.38 -4.05
CA GLY A 291 8.19 0.72 -5.34
C GLY A 291 8.48 2.16 -5.75
N ILE A 292 7.52 2.81 -6.41
CA ILE A 292 7.59 4.21 -6.86
C ILE A 292 6.39 5.01 -6.31
N LEU A 293 6.43 6.33 -6.47
CA LEU A 293 5.26 7.19 -6.23
C LEU A 293 4.54 7.40 -7.56
N ASP A 294 3.49 6.62 -7.82
CA ASP A 294 2.66 6.68 -9.04
C ASP A 294 1.24 7.12 -8.65
N PHE A 295 0.89 8.36 -8.93
CA PHE A 295 -0.34 9.00 -8.48
C PHE A 295 -1.26 9.37 -9.64
N TYR A 296 -2.54 9.07 -9.45
CA TYR A 296 -3.64 9.54 -10.29
C TYR A 296 -4.51 10.49 -9.50
N VAL A 297 -4.88 11.61 -10.12
CA VAL A 297 -5.78 12.62 -9.55
C VAL A 297 -6.98 12.79 -10.48
N PHE A 298 -8.17 12.60 -9.93
CA PHE A 298 -9.44 12.60 -10.65
C PHE A 298 -10.28 13.78 -10.21
N LEU A 299 -10.84 14.55 -11.15
CA LEU A 299 -11.72 15.67 -10.88
C LEU A 299 -13.14 15.33 -11.29
N GLY A 300 -14.12 15.76 -10.48
CA GLY A 300 -15.54 15.66 -10.80
C GLY A 300 -16.30 16.91 -10.37
N ASN A 301 -17.47 17.11 -10.98
CA ASN A 301 -18.45 18.11 -10.54
C ASN A 301 -19.32 17.60 -9.38
N THR A 302 -19.27 16.29 -9.10
CA THR A 302 -19.93 15.62 -7.98
C THR A 302 -19.02 14.50 -7.45
N PRO A 303 -19.21 14.03 -6.21
CA PRO A 303 -18.50 12.86 -5.70
C PRO A 303 -18.65 11.62 -6.60
N GLU A 304 -19.85 11.37 -7.13
CA GLU A 304 -20.13 10.25 -8.04
C GLU A 304 -19.28 10.28 -9.32
N GLN A 305 -19.06 11.46 -9.90
CA GLN A 305 -18.21 11.59 -11.08
C GLN A 305 -16.74 11.24 -10.79
N VAL A 306 -16.25 11.55 -9.59
CA VAL A 306 -14.89 11.16 -9.17
C VAL A 306 -14.79 9.64 -9.09
N ILE A 307 -15.81 8.96 -8.53
CA ILE A 307 -15.85 7.49 -8.49
C ILE A 307 -15.91 6.91 -9.91
N GLN A 308 -16.67 7.50 -10.81
CA GLN A 308 -16.73 7.07 -12.22
C GLN A 308 -15.38 7.21 -12.93
N GLU A 309 -14.65 8.31 -12.72
CA GLU A 309 -13.32 8.53 -13.29
C GLU A 309 -12.27 7.56 -12.71
N TYR A 310 -12.36 7.25 -11.41
CA TYR A 310 -11.51 6.24 -10.76
C TYR A 310 -11.77 4.84 -11.34
N LEU A 311 -13.03 4.42 -11.41
CA LEU A 311 -13.42 3.10 -11.94
C LEU A 311 -13.18 2.97 -13.45
N GLU A 312 -13.19 4.08 -14.20
CA GLU A 312 -12.77 4.08 -15.61
C GLU A 312 -11.28 3.74 -15.76
N LEU A 313 -10.44 4.12 -14.79
CA LEU A 313 -9.02 3.79 -14.78
C LEU A 313 -8.78 2.33 -14.34
N ILE A 314 -9.26 1.97 -13.15
CA ILE A 314 -8.89 0.69 -12.51
C ILE A 314 -9.73 -0.50 -12.97
N GLY A 315 -10.79 -0.25 -13.74
CA GLY A 315 -11.75 -1.25 -14.18
C GLY A 315 -13.07 -1.12 -13.42
N ARG A 316 -14.17 -1.12 -14.17
CA ARG A 316 -15.53 -1.07 -13.61
C ARG A 316 -15.89 -2.42 -12.98
N PRO A 317 -16.74 -2.43 -11.93
CA PRO A 317 -17.20 -3.68 -11.34
C PRO A 317 -17.90 -4.55 -12.39
N PHE A 318 -17.68 -5.86 -12.33
CA PHE A 318 -18.42 -6.79 -13.16
C PHE A 318 -19.91 -6.77 -12.81
N LEU A 319 -20.77 -7.06 -13.79
CA LEU A 319 -22.20 -7.21 -13.54
C LEU A 319 -22.42 -8.57 -12.83
N PRO A 320 -22.87 -8.59 -11.57
CA PRO A 320 -23.06 -9.85 -10.86
C PRO A 320 -24.24 -10.64 -11.45
N PRO A 321 -24.20 -11.98 -11.40
CA PRO A 321 -25.34 -12.78 -11.81
C PRO A 321 -26.53 -12.50 -10.89
N TYR A 322 -27.74 -12.42 -11.45
CA TYR A 322 -28.92 -11.93 -10.72
C TYR A 322 -29.18 -12.68 -9.39
N TRP A 323 -28.99 -14.01 -9.38
CA TRP A 323 -29.16 -14.84 -8.19
C TRP A 323 -28.24 -14.45 -7.01
N SER A 324 -27.09 -13.82 -7.28
CA SER A 324 -26.16 -13.42 -6.22
C SER A 324 -26.64 -12.21 -5.43
N LEU A 325 -27.66 -11.49 -5.92
CA LEU A 325 -28.35 -10.43 -5.19
C LEU A 325 -29.38 -10.97 -4.18
N GLY A 326 -29.74 -12.26 -4.29
CA GLY A 326 -30.61 -12.96 -3.35
C GLY A 326 -29.93 -13.21 -2.00
N PHE A 327 -30.73 -13.57 -1.00
CA PHE A 327 -30.20 -13.86 0.34
C PHE A 327 -29.36 -15.14 0.35
N GLN A 328 -28.26 -15.09 1.09
CA GLN A 328 -27.24 -16.12 1.13
C GLN A 328 -27.03 -16.57 2.57
N LEU A 329 -26.99 -17.88 2.81
CA LEU A 329 -26.82 -18.44 4.14
C LEU A 329 -25.55 -19.28 4.20
N SER A 330 -24.73 -18.96 5.20
CA SER A 330 -23.43 -19.59 5.45
C SER A 330 -23.20 -19.75 6.95
N ARG A 331 -22.35 -20.71 7.29
CA ARG A 331 -21.68 -20.80 8.58
C ARG A 331 -20.47 -21.71 8.45
N ARG A 332 -19.52 -21.52 9.36
CA ARG A 332 -18.46 -22.48 9.58
C ARG A 332 -19.00 -23.70 10.32
N ASN A 333 -18.71 -24.89 9.81
CA ASN A 333 -19.06 -26.18 10.41
C ASN A 333 -20.56 -26.39 10.63
N TYR A 334 -21.22 -27.09 9.71
CA TYR A 334 -22.61 -27.52 9.82
C TYR A 334 -22.78 -28.82 10.62
N GLY A 335 -21.70 -29.52 10.97
CA GLY A 335 -21.76 -30.83 11.61
C GLY A 335 -22.12 -31.97 10.65
N GLY A 336 -21.80 -31.82 9.36
CA GLY A 336 -22.05 -32.82 8.32
C GLY A 336 -23.33 -32.57 7.49
N ILE A 337 -23.59 -33.46 6.53
CA ILE A 337 -24.67 -33.31 5.54
C ILE A 337 -26.05 -33.19 6.18
N ASN A 338 -26.31 -33.86 7.31
CA ASN A 338 -27.60 -33.81 7.99
C ASN A 338 -27.86 -32.44 8.60
N GLY A 339 -26.85 -31.84 9.26
CA GLY A 339 -26.98 -30.50 9.82
C GLY A 339 -27.13 -29.44 8.74
N LEU A 340 -26.43 -29.58 7.61
CA LEU A 340 -26.61 -28.72 6.44
C LEU A 340 -28.05 -28.82 5.90
N LYS A 341 -28.57 -30.04 5.67
CA LYS A 341 -29.94 -30.28 5.21
C LYS A 341 -30.99 -29.71 6.16
N GLU A 342 -30.82 -29.89 7.47
CA GLU A 342 -31.72 -29.37 8.48
C GLU A 342 -31.82 -27.84 8.41
N VAL A 343 -30.68 -27.15 8.30
CA VAL A 343 -30.63 -25.69 8.18
C VAL A 343 -31.31 -25.22 6.90
N VAL A 344 -31.07 -25.84 5.75
CA VAL A 344 -31.76 -25.49 4.50
C VAL A 344 -33.27 -25.69 4.65
N ASN A 345 -33.68 -26.88 5.09
CA ASN A 345 -35.08 -27.27 5.16
C ASN A 345 -35.89 -26.37 6.07
N ARG A 346 -35.39 -26.05 7.27
CA ARG A 346 -36.14 -25.18 8.21
C ARG A 346 -36.32 -23.75 7.70
N ASN A 347 -35.33 -23.19 7.00
CA ASN A 347 -35.44 -21.86 6.39
C ASN A 347 -36.42 -21.86 5.21
N ARG A 348 -36.39 -22.92 4.40
CA ARG A 348 -37.36 -23.13 3.31
C ARG A 348 -38.80 -23.30 3.82
N LEU A 349 -38.99 -24.09 4.89
CA LEU A 349 -40.29 -24.27 5.54
C LEU A 349 -40.83 -22.96 6.12
N ALA A 350 -39.95 -22.10 6.64
CA ALA A 350 -40.28 -20.76 7.10
C ALA A 350 -40.52 -19.75 5.96
N GLN A 351 -40.41 -20.17 4.70
CA GLN A 351 -40.60 -19.34 3.49
C GLN A 351 -39.68 -18.11 3.45
N ILE A 352 -38.47 -18.20 4.01
CA ILE A 352 -37.44 -17.16 3.87
C ILE A 352 -36.99 -17.12 2.39
N PRO A 353 -36.98 -15.94 1.72
CA PRO A 353 -36.35 -15.80 0.42
C PRO A 353 -34.88 -16.18 0.55
N TYR A 354 -34.45 -17.22 -0.17
CA TYR A 354 -33.19 -17.88 0.10
C TYR A 354 -32.64 -18.54 -1.17
N ASP A 355 -31.68 -17.86 -1.81
CA ASP A 355 -31.17 -18.24 -3.13
C ASP A 355 -29.90 -19.08 -3.03
N VAL A 356 -29.01 -18.83 -2.06
CA VAL A 356 -27.64 -19.38 -2.09
C VAL A 356 -27.22 -20.08 -0.79
N GLN A 357 -26.95 -21.37 -0.85
CA GLN A 357 -26.35 -22.14 0.25
C GLN A 357 -24.82 -22.21 0.08
N TYR A 358 -24.10 -21.85 1.13
CA TYR A 358 -22.65 -21.96 1.21
C TYR A 358 -22.22 -23.18 2.02
N SER A 359 -21.15 -23.86 1.59
CA SER A 359 -20.40 -24.75 2.48
C SER A 359 -18.99 -24.23 2.71
N ASP A 360 -18.66 -24.08 3.99
CA ASP A 360 -17.31 -23.77 4.47
C ASP A 360 -16.44 -25.06 4.46
N ILE A 361 -15.22 -25.02 4.97
CA ILE A 361 -14.19 -26.06 4.83
C ILE A 361 -14.61 -27.45 5.33
N ASP A 362 -15.67 -27.55 6.14
CA ASP A 362 -16.14 -28.82 6.69
C ASP A 362 -16.64 -29.81 5.63
N TYR A 363 -17.00 -29.35 4.43
CA TYR A 363 -17.36 -30.27 3.34
C TYR A 363 -16.15 -31.06 2.80
N MET A 364 -14.93 -30.56 3.01
CA MET A 364 -13.69 -31.09 2.42
C MET A 364 -13.12 -32.26 3.24
N ASP A 365 -12.52 -33.24 2.56
CA ASP A 365 -11.77 -34.31 3.24
C ASP A 365 -10.49 -33.73 3.85
N GLY A 366 -10.41 -33.69 5.18
CA GLY A 366 -9.26 -33.15 5.90
C GLY A 366 -8.94 -31.69 5.55
N ASN A 367 -9.96 -30.88 5.24
CA ASN A 367 -9.83 -29.48 4.80
C ASN A 367 -9.01 -29.29 3.51
N LYS A 368 -8.85 -30.33 2.68
CA LYS A 368 -8.13 -30.24 1.39
C LYS A 368 -9.09 -29.75 0.31
N ASP A 369 -8.69 -28.71 -0.43
CA ASP A 369 -9.46 -28.22 -1.58
C ASP A 369 -9.78 -29.33 -2.59
N PHE A 370 -10.78 -29.13 -3.45
CA PHE A 370 -11.14 -30.10 -4.50
C PHE A 370 -11.44 -31.53 -4.00
N THR A 371 -11.87 -31.67 -2.74
CA THR A 371 -12.30 -32.95 -2.17
C THR A 371 -13.66 -32.82 -1.48
N ILE A 372 -14.28 -33.97 -1.19
CA ILE A 372 -15.48 -34.06 -0.36
C ILE A 372 -15.19 -35.10 0.72
N ASP A 373 -15.50 -34.78 1.98
CA ASP A 373 -15.48 -35.74 3.07
C ASP A 373 -16.56 -36.80 2.81
N LYS A 374 -16.14 -38.01 2.46
CA LYS A 374 -17.05 -39.12 2.10
C LYS A 374 -17.80 -39.71 3.29
N VAL A 375 -17.46 -39.34 4.52
CA VAL A 375 -18.13 -39.80 5.74
C VAL A 375 -19.12 -38.73 6.20
N ALA A 376 -18.64 -37.52 6.49
CA ALA A 376 -19.47 -36.43 6.98
C ALA A 376 -20.41 -35.86 5.88
N PHE A 377 -19.99 -35.95 4.62
CA PHE A 377 -20.68 -35.37 3.45
C PHE A 377 -20.91 -36.39 2.31
N SER A 378 -21.13 -37.67 2.67
CA SER A 378 -21.27 -38.83 1.77
C SER A 378 -22.28 -38.68 0.62
N ASN A 379 -23.26 -37.77 0.72
CA ASN A 379 -24.31 -37.56 -0.27
C ASN A 379 -24.45 -36.09 -0.70
N LEU A 380 -23.37 -35.31 -0.59
CA LEU A 380 -23.40 -33.88 -0.87
C LEU A 380 -23.79 -33.56 -2.32
N SER A 381 -23.24 -34.26 -3.31
CA SER A 381 -23.54 -33.99 -4.72
C SER A 381 -25.03 -34.16 -5.05
N ASN A 382 -25.70 -35.17 -4.49
CA ASN A 382 -27.14 -35.34 -4.67
C ASN A 382 -27.94 -34.24 -3.98
N PHE A 383 -27.50 -33.79 -2.80
CA PHE A 383 -28.13 -32.66 -2.13
C PHE A 383 -28.00 -31.37 -2.94
N VAL A 384 -26.86 -31.11 -3.59
CA VAL A 384 -26.71 -29.97 -4.49
C VAL A 384 -27.70 -30.04 -5.66
N ASN A 385 -27.91 -31.24 -6.24
CA ASN A 385 -28.95 -31.41 -7.26
C ASN A 385 -30.37 -31.13 -6.72
N GLU A 386 -30.66 -31.50 -5.47
CA GLU A 386 -31.92 -31.15 -4.80
C GLU A 386 -32.08 -29.63 -4.66
N LEU A 387 -31.01 -28.90 -4.30
CA LEU A 387 -31.00 -27.44 -4.25
C LEU A 387 -31.29 -26.82 -5.63
N HIS A 388 -30.63 -27.32 -6.68
CA HIS A 388 -30.86 -26.85 -8.05
C HIS A 388 -32.28 -27.07 -8.53
N ASN A 389 -32.88 -28.23 -8.22
CA ASN A 389 -34.29 -28.52 -8.53
C ASN A 389 -35.27 -27.55 -7.83
N GLN A 390 -34.83 -26.92 -6.75
CA GLN A 390 -35.58 -25.90 -6.03
C GLN A 390 -35.27 -24.46 -6.49
N GLY A 391 -34.44 -24.30 -7.52
CA GLY A 391 -34.00 -23.00 -8.05
C GLY A 391 -32.88 -22.34 -7.25
N MET A 392 -32.32 -23.02 -6.25
CA MET A 392 -31.24 -22.50 -5.42
C MET A 392 -29.87 -22.69 -6.06
N LYS A 393 -28.86 -22.03 -5.47
CA LYS A 393 -27.46 -22.04 -5.86
C LYS A 393 -26.58 -22.54 -4.73
N TYR A 394 -25.49 -23.18 -5.09
CA TYR A 394 -24.55 -23.76 -4.14
C TYR A 394 -23.15 -23.19 -4.34
N VAL A 395 -22.61 -22.54 -3.30
CA VAL A 395 -21.29 -21.91 -3.33
C VAL A 395 -20.36 -22.63 -2.37
N ILE A 396 -19.12 -22.85 -2.82
CA ILE A 396 -18.08 -23.54 -2.03
C ILE A 396 -16.95 -22.59 -1.69
N ILE A 397 -16.38 -22.75 -0.50
CA ILE A 397 -15.13 -22.09 -0.13
C ILE A 397 -13.92 -22.75 -0.81
N MET A 398 -12.89 -21.96 -1.10
CA MET A 398 -11.57 -22.45 -1.57
C MET A 398 -10.45 -21.76 -0.82
N ASN A 399 -9.48 -22.54 -0.37
CA ASN A 399 -8.32 -22.03 0.35
C ASN A 399 -7.26 -21.52 -0.64
N PRO A 400 -6.36 -20.63 -0.20
CA PRO A 400 -5.27 -20.14 -1.05
C PRO A 400 -4.05 -21.08 -1.03
N GLY A 401 -4.08 -22.16 -0.24
CA GLY A 401 -2.96 -23.07 -0.02
C GLY A 401 -3.35 -24.52 -0.24
N ILE A 402 -2.46 -25.27 -0.91
CA ILE A 402 -2.68 -26.67 -1.29
C ILE A 402 -1.83 -27.57 -0.40
N SER A 403 -2.45 -28.58 0.21
CA SER A 403 -1.75 -29.56 1.05
C SER A 403 -0.58 -30.19 0.31
N ASN A 404 0.61 -30.23 0.91
CA ASN A 404 1.84 -30.72 0.27
C ASN A 404 1.96 -32.27 0.22
N ASN A 405 0.84 -32.99 0.32
CA ASN A 405 0.80 -34.44 0.35
C ASN A 405 1.05 -35.05 -1.04
N SER A 406 2.06 -35.91 -1.17
CA SER A 406 2.44 -36.56 -2.43
C SER A 406 1.39 -37.51 -3.02
N GLY A 407 0.40 -37.93 -2.24
CA GLY A 407 -0.76 -38.71 -2.73
C GLY A 407 -1.95 -37.87 -3.19
N TYR A 408 -1.87 -36.54 -3.06
CA TYR A 408 -2.98 -35.63 -3.34
C TYR A 408 -2.85 -34.99 -4.72
N GLN A 409 -3.75 -35.34 -5.64
CA GLN A 409 -3.62 -35.03 -7.07
C GLN A 409 -3.48 -33.55 -7.43
N PRO A 410 -4.23 -32.60 -6.80
CA PRO A 410 -4.02 -31.17 -7.04
C PRO A 410 -2.56 -30.74 -6.76
N TYR A 411 -1.93 -31.27 -5.70
CA TYR A 411 -0.54 -31.02 -5.39
C TYR A 411 0.43 -31.67 -6.39
N VAL A 412 0.18 -32.92 -6.79
CA VAL A 412 1.01 -33.61 -7.79
C VAL A 412 0.98 -32.86 -9.12
N ASN A 413 -0.22 -32.58 -9.64
CA ASN A 413 -0.42 -31.88 -10.91
C ASN A 413 0.21 -30.48 -10.89
N GLY A 414 0.02 -29.73 -9.80
CA GLY A 414 0.57 -28.39 -9.69
C GLY A 414 2.10 -28.38 -9.56
N SER A 415 2.67 -29.40 -8.91
CA SER A 415 4.12 -29.57 -8.82
C SER A 415 4.73 -29.91 -10.18
N THR A 416 4.09 -30.79 -10.96
CA THR A 416 4.52 -31.09 -12.34
C THR A 416 4.47 -29.86 -13.23
N LYS A 417 3.45 -29.00 -13.06
CA LYS A 417 3.30 -27.73 -13.80
C LYS A 417 4.10 -26.56 -13.22
N ARG A 418 4.80 -26.75 -12.09
CA ARG A 418 5.63 -25.75 -11.40
C ARG A 418 4.86 -24.45 -11.08
N VAL A 419 3.68 -24.58 -10.49
CA VAL A 419 2.77 -23.44 -10.25
C VAL A 419 2.88 -22.81 -8.86
N TRP A 420 3.80 -23.27 -8.02
CA TRP A 420 3.92 -22.79 -6.64
C TRP A 420 4.84 -21.57 -6.52
N ILE A 421 4.59 -20.73 -5.53
CA ILE A 421 5.51 -19.66 -5.12
C ILE A 421 6.86 -20.28 -4.71
N LEU A 422 7.94 -19.70 -5.22
CA LEU A 422 9.31 -20.08 -4.91
C LEU A 422 9.90 -19.17 -3.82
N GLY A 423 10.58 -19.78 -2.87
CA GLY A 423 11.51 -19.11 -1.95
C GLY A 423 12.94 -19.56 -2.21
N ASP A 424 13.87 -19.12 -1.37
CA ASP A 424 15.31 -19.34 -1.58
C ASP A 424 15.72 -20.82 -1.65
N ASN A 425 14.99 -21.69 -0.95
CA ASN A 425 15.30 -23.13 -0.82
C ASN A 425 14.30 -24.05 -1.55
N GLY A 426 13.50 -23.54 -2.48
CA GLY A 426 12.47 -24.30 -3.20
C GLY A 426 11.06 -23.72 -3.03
N PHE A 427 10.02 -24.55 -3.01
CA PHE A 427 8.65 -24.06 -2.82
C PHE A 427 8.48 -23.44 -1.43
N VAL A 428 7.77 -22.31 -1.35
CA VAL A 428 7.38 -21.72 -0.07
C VAL A 428 6.41 -22.68 0.62
N LEU A 429 6.74 -23.03 1.87
CA LEU A 429 5.91 -23.84 2.75
C LEU A 429 5.32 -22.97 3.85
N GLY A 430 4.01 -23.08 4.04
CA GLY A 430 3.29 -22.50 5.16
C GLY A 430 2.39 -23.53 5.82
N LYS A 431 1.54 -23.06 6.73
CA LYS A 431 0.57 -23.89 7.44
C LYS A 431 -0.82 -23.28 7.35
N GLY A 432 -1.73 -24.00 6.70
CA GLY A 432 -3.15 -23.67 6.59
C GLY A 432 -4.05 -24.74 7.20
N TYR A 433 -5.34 -24.71 6.85
CA TYR A 433 -6.34 -25.66 7.34
C TYR A 433 -6.00 -27.14 7.11
N PRO A 434 -5.44 -27.57 5.95
CA PRO A 434 -5.08 -28.97 5.75
C PRO A 434 -3.67 -29.32 6.28
N GLY A 435 -3.05 -28.46 7.10
CA GLY A 435 -1.69 -28.64 7.61
C GLY A 435 -0.64 -27.94 6.76
N TRP A 436 0.47 -28.61 6.46
CA TRP A 436 1.54 -28.05 5.63
C TRP A 436 1.09 -27.85 4.19
N THR A 437 1.26 -26.63 3.67
CA THR A 437 0.73 -26.21 2.38
C THR A 437 1.77 -25.48 1.55
N VAL A 438 1.67 -25.65 0.23
CA VAL A 438 2.29 -24.79 -0.77
C VAL A 438 1.28 -23.75 -1.26
N PHE A 439 1.75 -22.64 -1.80
CA PHE A 439 0.90 -21.55 -2.28
C PHE A 439 0.99 -21.44 -3.80
N PRO A 440 -0.13 -21.46 -4.54
CA PRO A 440 -0.14 -21.20 -5.97
C PRO A 440 0.30 -19.77 -6.27
N ASP A 441 1.18 -19.61 -7.26
CA ASP A 441 1.58 -18.32 -7.80
C ASP A 441 0.59 -17.87 -8.89
N TYR A 442 -0.46 -17.17 -8.50
CA TYR A 442 -1.49 -16.70 -9.44
C TYR A 442 -1.00 -15.65 -10.45
N SER A 443 0.21 -15.09 -10.28
CA SER A 443 0.83 -14.21 -11.29
C SER A 443 1.37 -15.00 -12.49
N ASN A 444 1.61 -16.31 -12.32
CA ASN A 444 2.02 -17.20 -13.38
C ASN A 444 0.79 -17.67 -14.21
N PRO A 445 0.73 -17.42 -15.53
CA PRO A 445 -0.39 -17.85 -16.36
C PRO A 445 -0.59 -19.37 -16.39
N THR A 446 0.48 -20.15 -16.16
CA THR A 446 0.40 -21.62 -16.04
C THR A 446 -0.35 -22.03 -14.77
N CYS A 447 -0.22 -21.26 -13.69
CA CYS A 447 -0.97 -21.48 -12.46
C CYS A 447 -2.47 -21.23 -12.68
N VAL A 448 -2.82 -20.17 -13.41
CA VAL A 448 -4.21 -19.86 -13.76
C VAL A 448 -4.85 -21.01 -14.54
N GLU A 449 -4.12 -21.58 -15.52
CA GLU A 449 -4.58 -22.74 -16.28
C GLU A 449 -4.77 -23.98 -15.40
N TRP A 450 -3.79 -24.30 -14.56
CA TRP A 450 -3.87 -25.40 -13.61
C TRP A 450 -5.07 -25.25 -12.67
N TRP A 451 -5.31 -24.05 -12.15
CA TRP A 451 -6.44 -23.77 -11.25
C TRP A 451 -7.79 -23.98 -11.95
N ARG A 452 -7.91 -23.54 -13.20
CA ARG A 452 -9.08 -23.79 -14.05
C ARG A 452 -9.31 -25.28 -14.28
N GLU A 453 -8.26 -26.05 -14.56
CA GLU A 453 -8.35 -27.51 -14.70
C GLU A 453 -8.83 -28.18 -13.41
N GLN A 454 -8.32 -27.77 -12.24
CA GLN A 454 -8.78 -28.31 -10.95
C GLN A 454 -10.26 -28.02 -10.69
N PHE A 455 -10.71 -26.78 -10.93
CA PHE A 455 -12.13 -26.43 -10.82
C PHE A 455 -13.01 -27.21 -11.80
N SER A 456 -12.59 -27.33 -13.06
CA SER A 456 -13.35 -28.07 -14.08
C SER A 456 -13.48 -29.55 -13.71
N ALA A 457 -12.41 -30.16 -13.20
CA ALA A 457 -12.44 -31.54 -12.71
C ALA A 457 -13.36 -31.68 -11.48
N PHE A 458 -13.28 -30.75 -10.52
CA PHE A 458 -14.08 -30.81 -9.30
C PHE A 458 -15.56 -30.52 -9.55
N ASN A 459 -15.89 -29.60 -10.46
CA ASN A 459 -17.27 -29.26 -10.81
C ASN A 459 -18.05 -30.45 -11.41
N LYS A 460 -17.35 -31.36 -12.10
CA LYS A 460 -17.93 -32.63 -12.58
C LYS A 460 -18.35 -33.57 -11.46
N ILE A 461 -17.77 -33.43 -10.26
CA ILE A 461 -18.07 -34.24 -9.07
C ILE A 461 -19.12 -33.54 -8.20
N LEU A 462 -18.98 -32.22 -8.03
CA LEU A 462 -19.85 -31.37 -7.22
C LEU A 462 -20.23 -30.14 -8.04
N GLN A 463 -21.48 -30.05 -8.46
CA GLN A 463 -21.96 -28.98 -9.35
C GLN A 463 -22.20 -27.67 -8.59
N PHE A 464 -21.13 -27.01 -8.13
CA PHE A 464 -21.21 -25.69 -7.52
C PHE A 464 -21.47 -24.59 -8.57
N ASP A 465 -22.14 -23.51 -8.15
CA ASP A 465 -22.53 -22.35 -8.97
C ASP A 465 -21.63 -21.13 -8.78
N GLY A 466 -20.83 -21.12 -7.72
CA GLY A 466 -19.90 -20.04 -7.39
C GLY A 466 -18.82 -20.50 -6.43
N VAL A 467 -17.80 -19.66 -6.28
CA VAL A 467 -16.64 -19.93 -5.43
C VAL A 467 -16.40 -18.75 -4.51
N TRP A 468 -16.23 -19.05 -3.22
CA TRP A 468 -15.78 -18.11 -2.20
C TRP A 468 -14.30 -18.35 -1.93
N ILE A 469 -13.44 -17.48 -2.45
CA ILE A 469 -12.00 -17.51 -2.17
C ILE A 469 -11.70 -16.80 -0.85
N VAL A 470 -10.83 -17.38 -0.02
CA VAL A 470 -10.49 -16.83 1.32
C VAL A 470 -8.99 -16.69 1.54
N SER A 471 -8.60 -15.96 2.59
CA SER A 471 -7.23 -15.89 3.10
C SER A 471 -6.86 -17.14 3.91
N CYS A 472 -5.55 -17.41 4.02
CA CYS A 472 -5.04 -18.53 4.80
C CYS A 472 -5.08 -18.14 6.29
N TYR A 473 -5.96 -18.79 7.05
CA TYR A 473 -5.98 -18.64 8.50
C TYR A 473 -4.88 -19.50 9.12
N SER A 474 -3.81 -18.86 9.61
CA SER A 474 -2.80 -19.52 10.44
C SER A 474 -3.17 -19.31 11.92
N ARG A 475 -3.42 -20.40 12.65
CA ARG A 475 -3.49 -20.39 14.12
C ARG A 475 -2.12 -20.58 14.72
#